data_AF-A0A851E147-F1
#
_entry.id   AF-A0A851E147-F1
#
_cell.length_a   1.000
_cell.length_b   1.000
_cell.length_c   1.000
_cell.angle_alpha   90.00
_cell.angle_beta   90.00
_cell.angle_gamma   90.00
#
_symmetry.space_group_name_H-M   'P 1'
#
loop_
_entity.id
_entity.type
_entity.pdbx_description
1 polymer ?
#
loop_
_entity_poly.entity_id
_entity_poly.type
_entity_poly.pdbx_seq_one_letter_code
_entity_poly.pdbx_strand_id
1 'polypeptide(L)'
;KQTLLPLLREETSSFIFPCHLAVQRPERQHMVMELLRCIPLLLFLLFVCGLDHFIFSVLSIIQHHSFVQYSYQASHHLSVNVMGTSLMAQLLRGTIGALNTSFDTEVETSNLACLPQPTGMTRRQYLDTCLPLGALALLCLVQVYPFRLRRAIAAFYFPKREKARVLFLYNKLLRQRKNFLHLQRGRIARQARRPPTL
;
A
#
# COMPACT_ATOMS: atom_id res chain seq x y z
N LYS A 1 4.97 42.17 39.23
CA LYS A 1 5.49 41.71 37.90
C LYS A 1 4.54 40.61 37.39
N GLN A 2 4.02 40.68 36.17
CA GLN A 2 3.22 39.57 35.60
C GLN A 2 4.14 38.43 35.20
N THR A 3 3.92 37.25 35.78
CA THR A 3 4.62 36.00 35.43
C THR A 3 3.79 35.22 34.41
N LEU A 4 4.48 34.58 33.46
CA LEU A 4 3.81 33.78 32.42
C LEU A 4 3.36 32.40 32.92
N LEU A 5 4.03 31.89 33.94
CA LEU A 5 3.71 30.60 34.57
C LEU A 5 2.75 30.83 35.76
N PRO A 6 1.75 29.96 35.98
CA PRO A 6 1.44 28.73 35.21
C PRO A 6 0.79 29.00 33.84
N LEU A 7 1.01 28.10 32.88
CA LEU A 7 0.37 28.11 31.55
C LEU A 7 -1.10 27.68 31.70
N LEU A 8 -2.03 28.40 31.05
CA LEU A 8 -3.43 27.98 31.02
C LEU A 8 -3.59 26.71 30.17
N ARG A 9 -4.58 25.87 30.48
CA ARG A 9 -4.84 24.60 29.78
C ARG A 9 -5.10 24.77 28.28
N GLU A 10 -5.59 25.93 27.85
CA GLU A 10 -5.75 26.24 26.43
C GLU A 10 -4.42 26.62 25.75
N GLU A 11 -3.55 27.33 26.47
CA GLU A 11 -2.22 27.73 25.98
C GLU A 11 -1.26 26.55 25.94
N THR A 12 -1.38 25.60 26.88
CA THR A 12 -0.55 24.39 26.87
C THR A 12 -0.74 23.62 25.58
N SER A 13 -1.96 23.52 25.04
CA SER A 13 -2.29 22.78 23.82
C SER A 13 -1.63 23.31 22.54
N SER A 14 -1.24 24.59 22.52
CA SER A 14 -0.54 25.23 21.40
C SER A 14 0.98 25.26 21.58
N PHE A 15 1.46 25.01 22.80
CA PHE A 15 2.89 25.02 23.10
C PHE A 15 3.52 23.65 22.85
N ILE A 16 4.64 23.61 22.12
CA ILE A 16 5.38 22.38 21.85
C ILE A 16 6.47 22.21 22.92
N PHE A 17 6.25 21.28 23.84
CA PHE A 17 7.23 20.92 24.86
C PHE A 17 8.31 20.00 24.24
N PRO A 18 9.60 20.37 24.30
CA PRO A 18 10.68 19.58 23.72
C PRO A 18 10.80 18.17 24.33
N CYS A 19 10.57 18.05 25.64
CA CYS A 19 10.84 16.82 26.41
C CYS A 19 9.60 15.96 26.69
N HIS A 20 8.41 16.37 26.25
CA HIS A 20 7.18 15.65 26.58
C HIS A 20 6.76 14.73 25.44
N LEU A 21 6.64 13.42 25.67
CA LEU A 21 6.35 12.44 24.61
C LEU A 21 4.96 12.57 23.97
N ALA A 22 4.06 13.34 24.61
CA ALA A 22 2.72 13.58 24.11
C ALA A 22 2.76 14.36 22.78
N VAL A 23 2.09 13.81 21.76
CA VAL A 23 1.93 14.43 20.43
C VAL A 23 0.99 15.62 20.54
N GLN A 24 1.48 16.80 20.16
CA GLN A 24 0.72 18.03 20.28
C GLN A 24 -0.19 18.23 19.06
N ARG A 25 -1.30 18.98 19.20
CA ARG A 25 -2.25 19.26 18.12
C ARG A 25 -1.60 19.71 16.78
N PRO A 26 -0.64 20.65 16.74
CA PRO A 26 -0.02 21.08 15.48
C PRO A 26 0.87 20.00 14.85
N GLU A 27 1.48 19.13 15.67
CA GLU A 27 2.29 18.01 15.19
C GLU A 27 1.42 16.90 14.63
N ARG A 28 0.27 16.65 15.27
CA ARG A 28 -0.73 15.70 14.75
C ARG A 28 -1.25 16.14 13.38
N GLN A 29 -1.45 17.44 13.16
CA GLN A 29 -1.87 17.94 11.85
C GLN A 29 -0.82 17.69 10.77
N HIS A 30 0.46 17.91 11.06
CA HIS A 30 1.55 17.58 10.14
C HIS A 30 1.63 16.07 9.89
N MET A 31 1.55 15.26 10.95
CA MET A 31 1.57 13.79 10.85
C MET A 31 0.40 13.27 9.99
N VAL A 32 -0.79 13.82 10.15
CA VAL A 32 -1.97 13.44 9.35
C VAL A 32 -1.81 13.85 7.89
N MET A 33 -1.21 15.02 7.60
CA MET A 33 -0.93 15.44 6.22
C MET A 33 0.08 14.53 5.53
N GLU A 34 1.18 14.17 6.21
CA GLU A 34 2.17 13.24 5.66
C GLU A 34 1.56 11.84 5.47
N LEU A 35 0.78 11.35 6.45
CA LEU A 35 0.09 10.08 6.33
C LEU A 35 -0.88 10.08 5.15
N LEU A 36 -1.67 11.15 4.98
CA LEU A 36 -2.60 11.32 3.87
C LEU A 36 -1.89 11.22 2.51
N ARG A 37 -0.66 11.72 2.42
CA ARG A 37 0.17 11.62 1.23
C ARG A 37 0.65 10.18 0.95
N CYS A 38 0.81 9.35 1.97
CA CYS A 38 1.19 7.94 1.86
C CYS A 38 0.00 7.00 1.57
N ILE A 39 -1.23 7.40 1.89
CA ILE A 39 -2.45 6.60 1.63
C ILE A 39 -2.58 6.10 0.18
N PRO A 40 -2.42 6.92 -0.88
CA PRO A 40 -2.59 6.43 -2.25
C PRO A 40 -1.59 5.33 -2.63
N LEU A 41 -0.35 5.40 -2.11
CA LEU A 41 0.67 4.37 -2.33
C LEU A 41 0.29 3.05 -1.64
N LEU A 42 -0.21 3.13 -0.40
CA LEU A 42 -0.71 1.98 0.35
C LEU A 42 -1.92 1.33 -0.33
N LEU A 43 -2.86 2.14 -0.83
CA LEU A 43 -4.05 1.67 -1.51
C LEU A 43 -3.68 1.01 -2.84
N PHE A 44 -2.78 1.61 -3.61
CA PHE A 44 -2.26 1.02 -4.85
C PHE A 44 -1.59 -0.33 -4.61
N LEU A 45 -0.76 -0.44 -3.57
CA LEU A 45 -0.14 -1.72 -3.18
C LEU A 45 -1.20 -2.77 -2.85
N LEU A 46 -2.16 -2.43 -1.98
CA LEU A 46 -3.23 -3.35 -1.60
C LEU A 46 -4.03 -3.82 -2.81
N PHE A 47 -4.30 -2.91 -3.75
CA PHE A 47 -4.97 -3.21 -5.01
C PHE A 47 -4.18 -4.19 -5.87
N VAL A 48 -2.88 -3.94 -6.11
CA VAL A 48 -2.03 -4.84 -6.89
C VAL A 48 -1.91 -6.21 -6.23
N CYS A 49 -1.69 -6.27 -4.91
CA CYS A 49 -1.66 -7.53 -4.17
C CYS A 49 -3.00 -8.28 -4.24
N GLY A 50 -4.11 -7.56 -4.16
CA GLY A 50 -5.45 -8.12 -4.31
C GLY A 50 -5.69 -8.68 -5.71
N LEU A 51 -5.23 -7.98 -6.75
CA LEU A 51 -5.28 -8.45 -8.14
C LEU A 51 -4.45 -9.71 -8.33
N ASP A 52 -3.22 -9.76 -7.82
CA ASP A 52 -2.37 -10.96 -7.90
C ASP A 52 -3.06 -12.17 -7.23
N HIS A 53 -3.65 -11.97 -6.05
CA HIS A 53 -4.39 -13.03 -5.36
C HIS A 53 -5.65 -13.45 -6.13
N PHE A 54 -6.36 -12.49 -6.73
CA PHE A 54 -7.53 -12.77 -7.56
C PHE A 54 -7.14 -13.57 -8.81
N ILE A 55 -6.11 -13.12 -9.53
CA ILE A 55 -5.57 -13.81 -10.71
C ILE A 55 -5.12 -15.22 -10.32
N PHE A 56 -4.36 -15.38 -9.24
CA PHE A 56 -3.95 -16.70 -8.75
C PHE A 56 -5.15 -17.61 -8.45
N SER A 57 -6.15 -17.08 -7.74
CA SER A 57 -7.39 -17.80 -7.44
C SER A 57 -8.11 -18.23 -8.72
N VAL A 58 -8.31 -17.32 -9.67
CA VAL A 58 -8.96 -17.60 -10.95
C VAL A 58 -8.18 -18.63 -11.76
N LEU A 59 -6.86 -18.50 -11.88
CA LEU A 59 -6.03 -19.48 -12.58
C LEU A 59 -6.07 -20.85 -11.89
N SER A 60 -6.10 -20.90 -10.55
CA SER A 60 -6.20 -22.16 -9.80
C SER A 60 -7.56 -22.84 -9.99
N ILE A 61 -8.65 -22.06 -10.03
CA ILE A 61 -10.01 -22.54 -10.33
C ILE A 61 -10.07 -23.05 -11.76
N ILE A 62 -9.53 -22.31 -12.73
CA ILE A 62 -9.42 -22.74 -14.13
C ILE A 62 -8.62 -24.03 -14.20
N GLN A 63 -7.49 -24.15 -13.49
CA GLN A 63 -6.70 -25.38 -13.47
C GLN A 63 -7.51 -26.57 -12.95
N HIS A 64 -8.33 -26.38 -11.91
CA HIS A 64 -9.14 -27.45 -11.31
C HIS A 64 -10.36 -27.84 -12.17
N HIS A 65 -11.01 -26.87 -12.81
CA HIS A 65 -12.20 -27.10 -13.65
C HIS A 65 -11.87 -27.43 -15.12
N SER A 66 -10.70 -27.04 -15.61
CA SER A 66 -10.19 -27.33 -16.96
C SER A 66 -9.35 -28.61 -16.99
N PHE A 67 -9.21 -29.33 -15.87
CA PHE A 67 -8.65 -30.68 -15.86
C PHE A 67 -9.65 -31.65 -16.51
N VAL A 68 -9.75 -31.57 -17.84
CA VAL A 68 -10.51 -32.52 -18.64
C VAL A 68 -9.54 -33.55 -19.17
N GLN A 69 -9.59 -34.75 -18.60
CA GLN A 69 -8.90 -35.93 -19.11
C GLN A 69 -9.68 -36.42 -20.33
N TYR A 70 -9.35 -35.88 -21.51
CA TYR A 70 -9.90 -36.36 -22.77
C TYR A 70 -9.18 -37.65 -23.18
N SER A 71 -9.75 -38.80 -22.85
CA SER A 71 -9.37 -40.08 -23.48
C SER A 71 -9.94 -40.13 -24.89
N TYR A 72 -9.26 -39.51 -25.86
CA TYR A 72 -9.61 -39.65 -27.28
C TYR A 72 -9.10 -41.02 -27.79
N GLN A 73 -9.96 -42.03 -27.75
CA GLN A 73 -9.72 -43.28 -28.46
C GLN A 73 -10.13 -43.09 -29.93
N ALA A 74 -9.22 -42.57 -30.75
CA ALA A 74 -9.44 -42.40 -32.19
C ALA A 74 -9.06 -43.70 -32.94
N SER A 75 -9.97 -44.69 -32.95
CA SER A 75 -9.80 -45.91 -33.74
C SER A 75 -10.10 -45.65 -35.23
N HIS A 76 -9.18 -45.02 -35.96
CA HIS A 76 -9.29 -44.85 -37.41
C HIS A 76 -8.82 -46.09 -38.15
N HIS A 77 -9.71 -47.05 -38.36
CA HIS A 77 -9.45 -48.21 -39.22
C HIS A 77 -9.60 -47.80 -40.70
N LEU A 78 -8.53 -47.26 -41.29
CA LEU A 78 -8.48 -46.97 -42.74
C LEU A 78 -8.04 -48.23 -43.50
N SER A 79 -9.00 -49.05 -43.95
CA SER A 79 -8.73 -50.16 -44.87
C SER A 79 -8.85 -49.69 -46.32
N VAL A 80 -7.70 -49.36 -46.94
CA VAL A 80 -7.65 -48.91 -48.34
C VAL A 80 -7.35 -50.10 -49.26
N ASN A 81 -8.39 -50.63 -49.92
CA ASN A 81 -8.25 -51.69 -50.91
C ASN A 81 -8.04 -51.10 -52.31
N VAL A 82 -6.81 -51.19 -52.83
CA VAL A 82 -6.49 -50.75 -54.20
C VAL A 82 -6.95 -51.84 -55.18
N MET A 83 -7.85 -51.53 -56.12
CA MET A 83 -8.25 -52.44 -57.22
C MET A 83 -7.58 -52.05 -58.54
N GLY A 84 -7.13 -53.05 -59.31
CA GLY A 84 -6.43 -52.88 -60.58
C GLY A 84 -5.06 -53.59 -60.66
N THR A 85 -4.61 -53.87 -61.89
CA THR A 85 -3.32 -54.52 -62.21
C THR A 85 -2.30 -53.57 -62.86
N SER A 86 -2.57 -52.27 -62.88
CA SER A 86 -1.65 -51.27 -63.45
C SER A 86 -0.39 -51.11 -62.60
N LEU A 87 0.70 -50.65 -63.22
CA LEU A 87 1.99 -50.37 -62.54
C LEU A 87 1.84 -49.41 -61.35
N MET A 88 0.97 -48.38 -61.46
CA MET A 88 0.66 -47.48 -60.35
C MET A 88 -0.06 -48.18 -59.19
N ALA A 89 -0.97 -49.12 -59.48
CA ALA A 89 -1.65 -49.90 -58.44
C ALA A 89 -0.68 -50.85 -57.71
N GLN A 90 0.33 -51.37 -58.40
CA GLN A 90 1.39 -52.18 -57.78
C GLN A 90 2.31 -51.35 -56.89
N LEU A 91 2.71 -50.15 -57.33
CA LEU A 91 3.52 -49.24 -56.52
C LEU A 91 2.77 -48.77 -55.27
N LEU A 92 1.49 -48.41 -55.41
CA LEU A 92 0.64 -48.02 -54.27
C LEU A 92 0.39 -49.18 -53.30
N ARG A 93 0.23 -50.42 -53.78
CA ARG A 93 0.18 -51.59 -52.87
C ARG A 93 1.50 -51.80 -52.13
N GLY A 94 2.64 -51.60 -52.79
CA GLY A 94 3.95 -51.73 -52.17
C GLY A 94 4.21 -50.70 -51.07
N THR A 95 3.80 -49.45 -51.27
CA THR A 95 3.98 -48.37 -50.28
C THR A 95 2.95 -48.42 -49.16
N ILE A 96 1.69 -48.74 -49.45
CA ILE A 96 0.60 -48.79 -48.46
C ILE A 96 0.65 -50.10 -47.65
N GLY A 97 1.13 -51.21 -48.23
CA GLY A 97 1.32 -52.48 -47.52
C GLY A 97 2.34 -52.40 -46.37
N ALA A 98 3.35 -51.53 -46.49
CA ALA A 98 4.30 -51.23 -45.42
C ALA A 98 3.71 -50.34 -44.31
N LEU A 99 2.60 -49.66 -44.58
CA LEU A 99 1.85 -48.81 -43.63
C LEU A 99 0.60 -49.52 -43.07
N ASN A 100 0.31 -50.74 -43.54
CA ASN A 100 -0.84 -51.55 -43.14
C ASN A 100 -0.64 -52.28 -41.80
N THR A 101 0.46 -52.01 -41.11
CA THR A 101 0.66 -52.36 -39.71
C THR A 101 -0.08 -51.34 -38.87
N SER A 102 -1.19 -51.74 -38.26
CA SER A 102 -1.95 -51.02 -37.24
C SER A 102 -1.05 -50.11 -36.38
N PHE A 103 -1.08 -48.81 -36.66
CA PHE A 103 -0.50 -47.80 -35.79
C PHE A 103 -1.41 -47.66 -34.55
N ASP A 104 -1.27 -48.59 -33.60
CA ASP A 104 -1.84 -48.45 -32.25
C ASP A 104 -0.91 -47.55 -31.45
N THR A 105 -0.97 -46.25 -31.75
CA THR A 105 -0.34 -45.24 -30.91
C THR A 105 -1.36 -44.82 -29.86
N GLU A 106 -1.24 -45.39 -28.67
CA GLU A 106 -1.83 -44.80 -27.45
C GLU A 106 -1.12 -43.47 -27.19
N VAL A 107 -1.55 -42.41 -27.88
CA VAL A 107 -1.05 -41.07 -27.62
C VAL A 107 -1.84 -40.53 -26.44
N GLU A 108 -1.33 -40.73 -25.22
CA GLU A 108 -1.80 -40.00 -24.04
C GLU A 108 -1.39 -38.52 -24.18
N THR A 109 -2.15 -37.75 -24.96
CA THR A 109 -2.01 -36.28 -25.00
C THR A 109 -2.70 -35.69 -23.77
N SER A 110 -1.97 -35.59 -22.66
CA SER A 110 -2.43 -34.82 -21.51
C SER A 110 -2.40 -33.32 -21.83
N ASN A 111 -3.49 -32.59 -21.56
CA ASN A 111 -3.53 -31.13 -21.70
C ASN A 111 -2.64 -30.40 -20.67
N LEU A 112 -1.85 -31.14 -19.86
CA LEU A 112 -0.91 -30.62 -18.87
C LEU A 112 0.10 -29.63 -19.48
N ALA A 113 0.52 -29.83 -20.73
CA ALA A 113 1.44 -28.92 -21.42
C ALA A 113 0.79 -27.58 -21.83
N CYS A 114 -0.54 -27.55 -21.94
CA CYS A 114 -1.32 -26.38 -22.35
C CYS A 114 -1.98 -25.67 -21.15
N LEU A 115 -1.96 -26.27 -19.96
CA LEU A 115 -2.50 -25.66 -18.76
C LEU A 115 -1.54 -24.57 -18.24
N PRO A 116 -2.01 -23.32 -18.06
CA PRO A 116 -1.19 -22.29 -17.46
C PRO A 116 -0.85 -22.71 -16.03
N GLN A 117 0.43 -22.96 -15.75
CA GLN A 117 0.90 -23.20 -14.38
C GLN A 117 0.77 -21.90 -13.60
N PRO A 118 -0.07 -21.83 -12.54
CA PRO A 118 -0.20 -20.63 -11.73
C PRO A 118 1.07 -20.44 -10.89
N THR A 119 2.04 -19.73 -11.44
CA THR A 119 3.21 -19.27 -10.68
C THR A 119 2.81 -18.03 -9.89
N GLY A 120 2.27 -18.24 -8.68
CA GLY A 120 2.08 -17.16 -7.72
C GLY A 120 3.43 -16.62 -7.23
N MET A 121 3.48 -15.33 -6.89
CA MET A 121 4.64 -14.77 -6.19
C MET A 121 4.89 -15.58 -4.91
N THR A 122 6.14 -15.98 -4.69
CA THR A 122 6.50 -16.68 -3.45
C THR A 122 6.32 -15.74 -2.25
N ARG A 123 5.98 -16.31 -1.09
CA ARG A 123 5.80 -15.56 0.17
C ARG A 123 6.97 -14.62 0.49
N ARG A 124 8.20 -14.98 0.09
CA ARG A 124 9.40 -14.14 0.21
C ARG A 124 9.33 -12.88 -0.64
N GLN A 125 8.90 -12.99 -1.90
CA GLN A 125 8.75 -11.84 -2.81
C GLN A 125 7.68 -10.86 -2.33
N TYR A 126 6.59 -11.39 -1.75
CA TYR A 126 5.58 -10.58 -1.07
C TYR A 126 6.17 -9.82 0.14
N LEU A 127 6.94 -10.51 0.97
CA LEU A 127 7.60 -9.89 2.12
C LEU A 127 8.60 -8.83 1.69
N ASP A 128 9.45 -9.11 0.69
CA ASP A 128 10.46 -8.18 0.18
C ASP A 128 9.83 -6.92 -0.42
N THR A 129 8.62 -7.02 -0.97
CA THR A 129 7.89 -5.87 -1.52
C THR A 129 7.13 -5.10 -0.45
N CYS A 130 6.49 -5.79 0.50
CA CYS A 130 5.69 -5.17 1.55
C CYS A 130 6.54 -4.57 2.68
N LEU A 131 7.68 -5.18 3.02
CA LEU A 131 8.58 -4.74 4.09
C LEU A 131 9.09 -3.29 3.91
N PRO A 132 9.65 -2.88 2.76
CA PRO A 132 10.10 -1.50 2.57
C PRO A 132 8.94 -0.49 2.61
N LEU A 133 7.75 -0.86 2.11
CA LEU A 133 6.56 0.00 2.20
C LEU A 133 6.04 0.14 3.63
N GLY A 134 6.00 -0.95 4.39
CA GLY A 134 5.65 -0.92 5.81
C GLY A 134 6.66 -0.11 6.61
N ALA A 135 7.96 -0.25 6.30
CA ALA A 135 9.02 0.55 6.89
C ALA A 135 8.86 2.04 6.55
N LEU A 136 8.49 2.38 5.31
CA LEU A 136 8.22 3.77 4.90
C LEU A 136 7.07 4.36 5.72
N ALA A 137 5.96 3.64 5.87
CA ALA A 137 4.82 4.08 6.67
C ALA A 137 5.21 4.28 8.14
N LEU A 138 6.01 3.37 8.70
CA LEU A 138 6.52 3.46 10.07
C LEU A 138 7.48 4.64 10.23
N LEU A 139 8.34 4.90 9.25
CA LEU A 139 9.23 6.06 9.21
C LEU A 139 8.44 7.37 9.18
N CYS A 140 7.35 7.45 8.42
CA CYS A 140 6.46 8.63 8.43
C CYS A 140 5.87 8.90 9.82
N LEU A 141 5.52 7.85 10.58
CA LEU A 141 5.07 7.99 11.96
C LEU A 141 6.20 8.42 12.89
N VAL A 142 7.38 7.84 12.72
CA VAL A 142 8.56 8.14 13.55
C VAL A 142 9.12 9.52 13.24
N GLN A 143 8.90 10.09 12.06
CA GLN A 143 9.45 11.37 11.58
C GLN A 143 9.16 12.57 12.52
N VAL A 144 8.10 12.50 13.33
CA VAL A 144 7.80 13.54 14.34
C VAL A 144 8.91 13.64 15.41
N TYR A 145 9.54 12.52 15.78
CA TYR A 145 10.58 12.45 16.79
C TYR A 145 11.94 13.07 16.37
N PRO A 146 12.50 12.82 15.16
CA PRO A 146 13.74 13.47 14.72
C PRO A 146 13.57 14.98 14.53
N PHE A 147 12.38 15.50 14.19
CA PHE A 147 12.14 16.95 14.17
C PHE A 147 12.29 17.57 15.57
N ARG A 148 11.80 16.89 16.62
CA ARG A 148 12.00 17.30 18.02
C ARG A 148 13.46 17.16 18.44
N LEU A 149 14.10 16.06 18.06
CA LEU A 149 15.51 15.80 18.35
C LEU A 149 16.43 16.85 17.72
N ARG A 150 16.18 17.24 16.46
CA ARG A 150 16.93 18.31 15.77
C ARG A 150 16.91 19.62 16.56
N ARG A 151 15.76 19.97 17.13
CA ARG A 151 15.64 21.15 18.00
C ARG A 151 16.44 20.99 19.29
N ALA A 152 16.37 19.83 19.94
CA ALA A 152 17.13 19.55 21.15
C ALA A 152 18.66 19.62 20.91
N ILE A 153 19.12 19.02 19.81
CA ILE A 153 20.53 19.08 19.39
C ILE A 153 20.93 20.53 19.11
N ALA A 154 20.13 21.29 18.35
CA ALA A 154 20.43 22.70 18.06
C ALA A 154 20.46 23.58 19.32
N ALA A 155 19.59 23.30 20.30
CA ALA A 155 19.59 23.98 21.59
C ALA A 155 20.87 23.68 22.39
N PHE A 156 21.38 22.45 22.31
CA PHE A 156 22.64 22.04 22.96
C PHE A 156 23.85 22.75 22.33
N TYR A 157 23.95 22.79 21.00
CA TYR A 157 25.09 23.42 20.31
C TYR A 157 25.05 24.96 20.27
N PHE A 158 23.86 25.58 20.23
CA PHE A 158 23.71 27.04 20.08
C PHE A 158 22.85 27.69 21.18
N PRO A 159 23.30 27.69 22.45
CA PRO A 159 22.48 28.14 23.58
C PRO A 159 22.11 29.63 23.50
N LYS A 160 22.98 30.48 22.95
CA LYS A 160 22.71 31.92 22.78
C LYS A 160 21.50 32.17 21.87
N ARG A 161 21.38 31.41 20.77
CA ARG A 161 20.26 31.53 19.82
C ARG A 161 18.97 30.95 20.40
N GLU A 162 19.04 29.83 21.10
CA GLU A 162 17.85 29.24 21.73
C GLU A 162 17.31 30.15 22.84
N LYS A 163 18.17 30.76 23.66
CA LYS A 163 17.74 31.73 24.69
C LYS A 163 16.98 32.91 24.07
N ALA A 164 17.44 33.46 22.95
CA ALA A 164 16.75 34.54 22.24
C ALA A 164 15.37 34.08 21.71
N ARG A 165 15.27 32.88 21.15
CA ARG A 165 14.00 32.29 20.70
C ARG A 165 13.01 32.07 21.84
N VAL A 166 13.48 31.58 22.99
CA VAL A 166 12.65 31.36 24.18
C VAL A 166 12.17 32.69 24.76
N LEU A 167 13.03 33.71 24.85
CA LEU A 167 12.66 35.07 25.28
C LEU A 167 11.62 35.70 24.33
N PHE A 168 11.82 35.57 23.03
CA PHE A 168 10.86 36.04 22.04
C PHE A 168 9.49 35.35 22.21
N LEU A 169 9.49 34.02 22.36
CA LEU A 169 8.28 33.24 22.58
C LEU A 169 7.55 33.63 23.87
N TYR A 170 8.31 33.82 24.96
CA TYR A 170 7.80 34.32 26.23
C TYR A 170 7.11 35.67 26.08
N ASN A 171 7.79 36.65 25.46
CA ASN A 171 7.23 37.98 25.23
C ASN A 171 5.99 37.96 24.34
N LYS A 172 5.99 37.10 23.30
CA LYS A 172 4.84 36.89 22.41
C LYS A 172 3.62 36.39 23.18
N LEU A 173 3.79 35.37 24.02
CA LEU A 173 2.71 34.81 24.84
C LEU A 173 2.19 35.83 25.87
N LEU A 174 3.09 36.59 26.50
CA LEU A 174 2.70 37.66 27.43
C LEU A 174 1.85 38.73 26.74
N ARG A 175 2.21 39.11 25.51
CA ARG A 175 1.47 40.07 24.69
C ARG A 175 0.11 39.51 24.27
N GLN A 176 0.02 38.23 23.91
CA GLN A 176 -1.25 37.57 23.61
C GLN A 176 -2.21 37.58 24.81
N ARG A 177 -1.73 37.27 26.03
CA ARG A 177 -2.54 37.36 27.25
C ARG A 177 -3.07 38.77 27.50
N LYS A 178 -2.21 39.78 27.37
CA LYS A 178 -2.63 41.19 27.53
C LYS A 178 -3.70 41.58 26.52
N ASN A 179 -3.51 41.22 25.26
CA ASN A 179 -4.50 41.49 24.21
C ASN A 179 -5.83 40.77 24.49
N PHE A 180 -5.79 39.51 24.91
CA PHE A 180 -6.99 38.74 25.24
C PHE A 180 -7.76 39.37 26.41
N LEU A 181 -7.08 39.72 27.49
CA LEU A 181 -7.69 40.41 28.65
C LEU A 181 -8.26 41.78 28.26
N HIS A 182 -7.55 42.54 27.41
CA HIS A 182 -8.03 43.82 26.90
C HIS A 182 -9.33 43.65 26.10
N LEU A 183 -9.38 42.65 25.21
CA LEU A 183 -10.58 42.32 24.43
C LEU A 183 -11.73 41.85 25.32
N GLN A 184 -11.48 41.00 26.32
CA GLN A 184 -12.50 40.56 27.28
C GLN A 184 -13.07 41.71 28.10
N ARG A 185 -12.22 42.60 28.64
CA ARG A 185 -12.67 43.81 29.34
C ARG A 185 -13.53 44.70 28.45
N GLY A 186 -13.14 44.87 27.18
CA GLY A 186 -13.95 45.59 26.20
C GLY A 186 -15.32 44.94 25.94
N ARG A 187 -15.39 43.61 25.89
CA ARG A 187 -16.67 42.87 25.76
C ARG A 187 -17.57 43.06 26.98
N ILE A 188 -17.03 42.90 28.19
CA ILE A 188 -17.78 43.08 29.45
C ILE A 188 -18.29 44.53 29.57
N ALA A 189 -17.44 45.51 29.27
CA ALA A 189 -17.84 46.93 29.30
C ALA A 189 -18.94 47.25 28.27
N ARG A 190 -18.91 46.62 27.08
CA ARG A 190 -19.98 46.75 26.09
C ARG A 190 -21.27 46.07 26.55
N GLN A 191 -21.17 44.91 27.18
CA GLN A 191 -22.32 44.16 27.70
C GLN A 191 -22.97 44.88 28.88
N ALA A 192 -22.19 45.47 29.78
CA ALA A 192 -22.69 46.30 30.89
C ALA A 192 -23.38 47.60 30.41
N ARG A 193 -23.03 48.09 29.21
CA ARG A 193 -23.68 49.26 28.58
C ARG A 193 -24.94 48.91 27.79
N ARG A 194 -25.23 47.63 27.55
CA ARG A 194 -26.49 47.24 26.89
C ARG A 194 -27.61 47.35 27.94
N PRO A 195 -28.70 48.06 27.63
CA PRO A 195 -29.86 48.10 28.53
C PRO A 195 -30.41 46.66 28.67
N PRO A 196 -30.95 46.30 29.85
CA PRO A 196 -31.61 45.02 30.02
C PRO A 196 -32.74 44.94 28.98
N THR A 197 -32.67 43.93 28.10
CA THR A 197 -33.77 43.61 27.19
C THR A 197 -34.92 43.10 28.05
N LEU A 198 -35.95 43.95 28.21
CA LEU A 198 -37.28 43.61 28.72
C LEU A 198 -37.99 42.65 27.76
#